data_AF-A0AAT9RYG3-F1
#
_entry.id   AF-A0AAT9RYG3-F1
#
_cell.length_a   1.000
_cell.length_b   1.000
_cell.length_c   1.000
_cell.angle_alpha   90.00
_cell.angle_beta   90.00
_cell.angle_gamma   90.00
#
_symmetry.space_group_name_H-M   'P 1'
#
loop_
_entity.id
_entity.type
_entity.pdbx_description
1 polymer ?
#
loop_
_entity_poly.entity_id
_entity_poly.type
_entity_poly.pdbx_seq_one_letter_code
_entity_poly.pdbx_strand_id
1 'polypeptide(L)'
;MIEVLIAVLGAVVGASALVVSIAGHRHTIRQAERLAERERRIEAREREADQRERLIQSSMLHVAMVSSPSVLADGYVQWRLEAVNTSNQPLVRIAVHYDGERLDGREVLPAGGVLTADLPLTSATGSPPSPLLCSVEFTDTSGSRWRRLATGQLQPQAADGDGEAHWHAPVAPIVGPLPPPLVREMRPGGPPAQGSAPPVARPPRPLSKRAYRPAVAAVIVVVVAAVYLLVRYVG
;
A
#
# COMPACT_ATOMS: atom_id res chain seq x y z
N MET A 1 41.93 51.24 -28.49
CA MET A 1 41.47 50.09 -29.30
C MET A 1 41.50 48.77 -28.54
N ILE A 2 42.63 48.41 -27.89
CA ILE A 2 42.76 47.14 -27.13
C ILE A 2 41.75 47.03 -25.99
N GLU A 3 41.50 48.13 -25.26
CA GLU A 3 40.53 48.17 -24.16
C GLU A 3 39.09 47.89 -24.60
N VAL A 4 38.70 48.39 -25.79
CA VAL A 4 37.39 48.12 -26.40
C VAL A 4 37.28 46.65 -26.81
N LEU A 5 38.35 46.06 -27.36
CA LEU A 5 38.39 44.64 -27.70
C LEU A 5 38.22 43.74 -26.47
N ILE A 6 38.89 44.07 -25.36
CA ILE A 6 38.77 43.32 -24.09
C ILE A 6 37.35 43.41 -23.54
N ALA A 7 36.75 44.60 -23.54
CA ALA A 7 35.38 44.81 -23.07
C ALA A 7 34.36 44.02 -23.91
N VAL A 8 34.50 44.03 -25.24
CA VAL A 8 33.63 43.27 -26.16
C VAL A 8 33.78 41.76 -25.94
N LEU A 9 35.00 41.27 -25.78
CA LEU A 9 35.25 39.84 -25.56
C LEU A 9 34.65 39.38 -24.22
N GLY A 10 34.82 40.18 -23.17
CA GLY A 10 34.21 39.93 -21.85
C GLY A 10 32.68 39.92 -21.91
N ALA A 11 32.07 40.84 -22.67
CA ALA A 11 30.62 40.87 -22.86
C ALA A 11 30.09 39.63 -23.58
N VAL A 12 30.80 39.15 -24.62
CA VAL A 12 30.42 37.93 -25.35
C VAL A 12 30.54 36.69 -24.47
N VAL A 13 31.62 36.56 -23.70
CA VAL A 13 31.80 35.45 -22.75
C VAL A 13 30.72 35.49 -21.66
N GLY A 14 30.45 36.66 -21.08
CA GLY A 14 29.40 36.82 -20.07
C GLY A 14 28.00 36.48 -20.60
N ALA A 15 27.66 36.94 -21.80
CA ALA A 15 26.39 36.64 -22.44
C ALA A 15 26.25 35.14 -22.77
N SER A 16 27.30 34.50 -23.28
CA SER A 16 27.27 33.06 -23.56
C SER A 16 27.10 32.22 -22.28
N ALA A 17 27.79 32.58 -21.19
CA ALA A 17 27.65 31.90 -19.90
C ALA A 17 26.24 32.06 -19.31
N LEU A 18 25.64 33.25 -19.42
CA LEU A 18 24.27 33.51 -18.98
C LEU A 18 23.26 32.65 -19.75
N VAL A 19 23.39 32.55 -21.08
CA VAL A 19 22.49 31.73 -21.91
C VAL A 19 22.60 30.24 -21.54
N VAL A 20 23.82 29.73 -21.34
CA VAL A 20 24.03 28.34 -20.93
C VAL A 20 23.45 28.09 -19.53
N SER A 21 23.63 29.03 -18.59
CA SER A 21 23.08 28.93 -17.23
C SER A 21 21.55 28.90 -17.24
N ILE A 22 20.89 29.80 -17.97
CA ILE A 22 19.43 29.84 -18.09
C ILE A 22 18.90 28.57 -18.77
N ALA A 23 19.57 28.09 -19.81
CA ALA A 23 19.19 26.86 -20.51
C ALA A 23 19.34 25.62 -19.60
N GLY A 24 20.43 25.54 -18.83
CA GLY A 24 20.66 24.50 -17.83
C GLY A 24 19.59 24.49 -16.76
N HIS A 25 19.26 25.66 -16.20
CA HIS A 25 18.25 25.80 -15.15
C HIS A 25 16.84 25.39 -15.61
N ARG A 26 16.45 25.73 -16.84
CA ARG A 26 15.17 25.27 -17.41
C ARG A 26 15.14 23.76 -17.63
N HIS A 27 16.28 23.16 -17.95
CA HIS A 27 16.38 21.71 -18.10
C HIS A 27 16.25 21.00 -16.76
N THR A 28 16.92 21.50 -15.71
CA THR A 28 16.86 20.92 -14.36
C THR A 28 15.46 21.01 -13.77
N ILE A 29 14.76 22.15 -13.92
CA ILE A 29 13.37 22.28 -13.45
C ILE A 29 12.47 21.24 -14.12
N ARG A 30 12.52 21.13 -15.45
CA ARG A 30 11.70 20.15 -16.19
C ARG A 30 12.04 18.70 -15.84
N GLN A 31 13.30 18.42 -15.51
CA GLN A 31 13.70 17.09 -15.04
C GLN A 31 13.17 16.82 -13.64
N ALA A 32 13.25 17.80 -12.72
CA ALA A 32 12.75 17.70 -11.36
C ALA A 32 11.23 17.47 -11.33
N GLU A 33 10.46 18.20 -12.15
CA GLU A 33 9.00 18.01 -12.26
C GLU A 33 8.64 16.59 -12.71
N ARG A 34 9.33 16.08 -13.75
CA ARG A 34 9.09 14.72 -14.25
C ARG A 34 9.45 13.64 -13.23
N LEU A 35 10.47 13.89 -12.40
CA LEU A 35 10.83 12.97 -11.31
C LEU A 35 9.78 13.01 -10.21
N ALA A 36 9.35 14.20 -9.78
CA ALA A 36 8.31 14.36 -8.77
C ALA A 36 6.98 13.71 -9.18
N GLU A 37 6.58 13.83 -10.45
CA GLU A 37 5.37 13.15 -10.96
C GLU A 37 5.50 11.62 -10.93
N ARG A 38 6.68 11.09 -11.26
CA ARG A 38 6.94 9.65 -11.21
C ARG A 38 6.95 9.14 -9.77
N GLU A 39 7.59 9.89 -8.88
CA GLU A 39 7.67 9.57 -7.46
C GLU A 39 6.29 9.52 -6.83
N ARG A 40 5.43 10.52 -7.07
CA ARG A 40 4.03 10.51 -6.60
C ARG A 40 3.23 9.31 -7.09
N ARG A 41 3.45 8.89 -8.34
CA ARG A 41 2.77 7.70 -8.91
C ARG A 41 3.28 6.40 -8.31
N ILE A 42 4.57 6.31 -8.02
CA ILE A 42 5.17 5.15 -7.36
C ILE A 42 4.66 5.07 -5.93
N GLU A 43 4.74 6.18 -5.19
CA GLU A 43 4.29 6.27 -3.81
C GLU A 43 2.80 5.93 -3.67
N ALA A 44 1.94 6.41 -4.57
CA ALA A 44 0.53 6.04 -4.58
C ALA A 44 0.33 4.52 -4.76
N ARG A 45 1.08 3.89 -5.67
CA ARG A 45 1.02 2.44 -5.90
C ARG A 45 1.55 1.63 -4.73
N GLU A 46 2.62 2.10 -4.10
CA GLU A 46 3.20 1.46 -2.91
C GLU A 46 2.21 1.52 -1.75
N ARG A 47 1.59 2.67 -1.49
CA ARG A 47 0.54 2.78 -0.46
C ARG A 47 -0.66 1.86 -0.74
N GLU A 48 -1.11 1.78 -1.98
CA GLU A 48 -2.18 0.86 -2.37
C GLU A 48 -1.79 -0.62 -2.18
N ALA A 49 -0.55 -0.98 -2.54
CA ALA A 49 -0.02 -2.32 -2.35
C ALA A 49 0.07 -2.68 -0.86
N ASP A 50 0.60 -1.78 -0.04
CA ASP A 50 0.73 -1.95 1.42
C ASP A 50 -0.65 -2.09 2.08
N GLN A 51 -1.62 -1.24 1.70
CA GLN A 51 -2.99 -1.34 2.20
C GLN A 51 -3.61 -2.68 1.83
N ARG A 52 -3.41 -3.14 0.60
CA ARG A 52 -3.92 -4.43 0.14
C ARG A 52 -3.27 -5.59 0.88
N GLU A 53 -1.96 -5.56 1.11
CA GLU A 53 -1.25 -6.60 1.84
C GLU A 53 -1.73 -6.69 3.29
N ARG A 54 -1.90 -5.55 3.97
CA ARG A 54 -2.50 -5.49 5.32
C ARG A 54 -3.91 -6.07 5.36
N LEU A 55 -4.73 -5.76 4.35
CA LEU A 55 -6.07 -6.32 4.23
C LEU A 55 -6.05 -7.84 3.97
N ILE A 56 -5.10 -8.35 3.17
CA ILE A 56 -4.95 -9.78 2.93
C ILE A 56 -4.61 -10.50 4.24
N GLN A 57 -3.63 -10.00 4.98
CA GLN A 57 -3.18 -10.61 6.21
C GLN A 57 -4.28 -10.64 7.28
N SER A 58 -4.97 -9.51 7.49
CA SER A 58 -6.12 -9.44 8.41
C SER A 58 -7.32 -10.28 7.94
N SER A 59 -7.47 -10.51 6.63
CA SER A 59 -8.51 -11.38 6.08
C SER A 59 -8.31 -12.87 6.38
N MET A 60 -7.13 -13.29 6.84
CA MET A 60 -6.83 -14.69 7.17
C MET A 60 -7.39 -15.14 8.53
N LEU A 61 -7.97 -14.25 9.34
CA LEU A 61 -8.78 -14.69 10.47
C LEU A 61 -10.19 -15.05 9.99
N HIS A 62 -10.50 -16.34 9.95
CA HIS A 62 -11.84 -16.80 9.62
C HIS A 62 -12.70 -16.84 10.88
N VAL A 63 -13.93 -16.34 10.77
CA VAL A 63 -14.92 -16.37 11.85
C VAL A 63 -16.16 -17.06 11.30
N ALA A 64 -16.60 -18.10 11.99
CA ALA A 64 -17.79 -18.86 11.63
C ALA A 64 -18.68 -19.05 12.86
N MET A 65 -19.98 -19.07 12.64
CA MET A 65 -20.95 -19.42 13.67
C MET A 65 -21.38 -20.86 13.42
N VAL A 66 -21.15 -21.73 14.40
CA VAL A 66 -21.38 -23.18 14.30
C VAL A 66 -22.44 -23.58 15.32
N SER A 67 -23.40 -24.39 14.90
CA SER A 67 -24.41 -24.97 15.79
C SER A 67 -24.12 -26.45 16.06
N SER A 68 -24.26 -26.88 17.30
CA SER A 68 -24.29 -28.29 17.68
C SER A 68 -25.52 -28.59 18.55
N PRO A 69 -26.09 -29.81 18.49
CA PRO A 69 -27.10 -30.24 19.46
C PRO A 69 -26.57 -30.09 20.89
N SER A 70 -27.40 -29.56 21.79
CA SER A 70 -27.04 -29.42 23.21
C SER A 70 -27.08 -30.78 23.91
N VAL A 71 -26.10 -31.06 24.77
CA VAL A 71 -26.05 -32.27 25.60
C VAL A 71 -26.96 -32.14 26.84
N LEU A 72 -27.39 -30.92 27.17
CA LEU A 72 -28.16 -30.63 28.38
C LEU A 72 -29.65 -30.98 28.24
N ALA A 73 -30.20 -30.82 27.03
CA ALA A 73 -31.61 -31.09 26.77
C ALA A 73 -31.86 -31.31 25.27
N ASP A 74 -32.70 -32.30 24.97
CA ASP A 74 -33.20 -32.54 23.62
C ASP A 74 -33.99 -31.31 23.13
N GLY A 75 -33.80 -30.95 21.86
CA GLY A 75 -34.44 -29.77 21.28
C GLY A 75 -33.80 -28.44 21.72
N TYR A 76 -32.57 -28.45 22.22
CA TYR A 76 -31.75 -27.24 22.36
C TYR A 76 -30.55 -27.29 21.42
N VAL A 77 -30.18 -26.11 20.91
CA VAL A 77 -29.03 -25.94 20.03
C VAL A 77 -28.03 -25.04 20.75
N GLN A 78 -26.80 -25.52 20.87
CA GLN A 78 -25.67 -24.73 21.33
C GLN A 78 -25.02 -24.07 20.12
N TRP A 79 -25.02 -22.74 20.12
CA TRP A 79 -24.31 -21.95 19.13
C TRP A 79 -22.95 -21.56 19.66
N ARG A 80 -21.93 -21.64 18.81
CA ARG A 80 -20.57 -21.22 19.14
C ARG A 80 -20.03 -20.36 18.01
N LEU A 81 -19.21 -19.39 18.38
CA LEU A 81 -18.37 -18.66 17.44
C LEU A 81 -16.99 -19.31 17.40
N GLU A 82 -16.55 -19.69 16.21
CA GLU A 82 -15.23 -20.26 15.96
C GLU A 82 -14.40 -19.25 15.17
N ALA A 83 -13.24 -18.90 15.72
CA ALA A 83 -12.25 -18.02 15.10
C ALA A 83 -10.99 -18.84 14.80
N VAL A 84 -10.64 -18.96 13.52
CA VAL A 84 -9.51 -19.75 13.02
C VAL A 84 -8.49 -18.81 12.38
N ASN A 85 -7.27 -18.78 12.91
CA ASN A 85 -6.17 -18.04 12.30
C ASN A 85 -5.53 -18.89 11.20
N THR A 86 -5.86 -18.65 9.93
CA THR A 86 -5.21 -19.35 8.80
C THR A 86 -3.99 -18.62 8.27
N SER A 87 -3.52 -17.58 8.95
CA SER A 87 -2.27 -16.92 8.59
C SER A 87 -1.07 -17.73 9.06
N ASN A 88 0.11 -17.41 8.51
CA ASN A 88 1.39 -17.94 8.95
C ASN A 88 1.99 -17.18 10.14
N GLN A 89 1.26 -16.23 10.72
CA GLN A 89 1.73 -15.37 11.80
C GLN A 89 0.77 -15.45 13.01
N PRO A 90 1.27 -15.29 14.23
CA PRO A 90 0.39 -15.21 15.40
C PRO A 90 -0.41 -13.91 15.37
N LEU A 91 -1.67 -13.98 15.81
CA LEU A 91 -2.46 -12.81 16.16
C LEU A 91 -2.38 -12.59 17.66
N VAL A 92 -2.55 -11.35 18.12
CA VAL A 92 -2.49 -11.03 19.55
C VAL A 92 -3.73 -10.27 20.00
N ARG A 93 -3.99 -10.25 21.32
CA ARG A 93 -5.12 -9.57 21.97
C ARG A 93 -6.46 -9.89 21.32
N ILE A 94 -6.75 -11.18 21.15
CA ILE A 94 -7.97 -11.67 20.55
C ILE A 94 -9.09 -11.58 21.57
N ALA A 95 -10.22 -11.00 21.20
CA ALA A 95 -11.40 -10.92 22.05
C ALA A 95 -12.66 -11.19 21.23
N VAL A 96 -13.48 -12.12 21.71
CA VAL A 96 -14.75 -12.49 21.10
C VAL A 96 -15.87 -11.72 21.79
N HIS A 97 -16.73 -11.09 20.99
CA HIS A 97 -17.84 -10.29 21.48
C HIS A 97 -19.16 -10.74 20.85
N TYR A 98 -20.23 -10.60 21.64
CA TYR A 98 -21.61 -10.72 21.20
C TYR A 98 -22.42 -9.56 21.76
N ASP A 99 -23.03 -8.77 20.89
CA ASP A 99 -23.86 -7.62 21.29
C ASP A 99 -23.10 -6.61 22.18
N GLY A 100 -21.81 -6.41 21.88
CA GLY A 100 -20.92 -5.54 22.65
C GLY A 100 -20.34 -6.16 23.93
N GLU A 101 -20.89 -7.27 24.41
CA GLU A 101 -20.39 -8.00 25.58
C GLU A 101 -19.23 -8.92 25.19
N ARG A 102 -18.17 -8.93 26.01
CA ARG A 102 -17.02 -9.81 25.80
C ARG A 102 -17.32 -11.21 26.33
N LEU A 103 -17.32 -12.20 25.45
CA LEU A 103 -17.60 -13.60 25.79
C LEU A 103 -16.33 -14.35 26.18
N ASP A 104 -15.24 -14.16 25.43
CA ASP A 104 -13.98 -14.86 25.64
C ASP A 104 -12.81 -14.02 25.09
N GLY A 105 -11.57 -14.42 25.37
CA GLY A 105 -10.41 -13.86 24.70
C GLY A 105 -9.12 -14.61 24.97
N ARG A 106 -8.12 -14.34 24.15
CA ARG A 106 -6.81 -14.95 24.23
C ARG A 106 -5.73 -13.91 23.90
N GLU A 107 -4.67 -13.88 24.69
CA GLU A 107 -3.56 -12.95 24.43
C GLU A 107 -2.84 -13.24 23.11
N VAL A 108 -2.71 -14.51 22.74
CA VAL A 108 -2.05 -14.93 21.49
C VAL A 108 -2.82 -16.08 20.85
N LEU A 109 -3.17 -15.94 19.57
CA LEU A 109 -3.73 -16.99 18.73
C LEU A 109 -2.66 -17.40 17.71
N PRO A 110 -2.00 -18.57 17.87
CA PRO A 110 -0.93 -18.98 16.98
C PRO A 110 -1.44 -19.19 15.55
N ALA A 111 -0.51 -19.27 14.60
CA ALA A 111 -0.80 -19.69 13.22
C ALA A 111 -1.47 -21.08 13.22
N GLY A 112 -2.59 -21.23 12.51
CA GLY A 112 -3.43 -22.42 12.52
C GLY A 112 -4.25 -22.62 13.80
N GLY A 113 -4.15 -21.69 14.77
CA GLY A 113 -4.85 -21.78 16.04
C GLY A 113 -6.36 -21.53 15.92
N VAL A 114 -7.10 -22.13 16.84
CA VAL A 114 -8.56 -21.98 16.95
C VAL A 114 -8.93 -21.40 18.31
N LEU A 115 -9.88 -20.47 18.31
CA LEU A 115 -10.57 -19.96 19.50
C LEU A 115 -12.06 -20.18 19.31
N THR A 116 -12.71 -20.75 20.32
CA THR A 116 -14.16 -21.02 20.31
C THR A 116 -14.81 -20.33 21.50
N ALA A 117 -15.88 -19.59 21.28
CA ALA A 117 -16.68 -18.99 22.35
C ALA A 117 -18.13 -19.45 22.24
N ASP A 118 -18.74 -19.83 23.36
CA ASP A 118 -20.16 -20.18 23.41
C ASP A 118 -21.02 -18.92 23.30
N LEU A 119 -22.01 -18.95 22.42
CA LEU A 119 -23.02 -17.90 22.31
C LEU A 119 -24.19 -18.20 23.28
N PRO A 120 -25.00 -17.18 23.64
CA PRO A 120 -26.16 -17.39 24.50
C PRO A 120 -27.05 -18.54 24.00
N LEU A 121 -27.45 -19.44 24.92
CA LEU A 121 -28.32 -20.57 24.58
C LEU A 121 -29.66 -20.08 24.04
N THR A 122 -30.09 -20.70 22.95
CA THR A 122 -31.43 -20.50 22.37
C THR A 122 -32.17 -21.84 22.37
N SER A 123 -33.48 -21.82 22.61
CA SER A 123 -34.31 -23.01 22.40
C SER A 123 -34.29 -23.37 20.91
N ALA A 124 -34.50 -24.65 20.52
CA ALA A 124 -34.52 -25.00 19.09
C ALA A 124 -35.67 -24.32 18.31
N THR A 125 -36.71 -23.85 19.01
CA THR A 125 -37.81 -23.06 18.44
C THR A 125 -37.52 -21.56 18.40
N GLY A 126 -36.47 -21.11 19.10
CA GLY A 126 -36.03 -19.73 19.13
C GLY A 126 -35.28 -19.36 17.87
N SER A 127 -35.20 -18.06 17.58
CA SER A 127 -34.36 -17.57 16.49
C SER A 127 -32.88 -17.79 16.82
N PRO A 128 -32.05 -18.15 15.83
CA PRO A 128 -30.60 -18.26 16.05
C PRO A 128 -30.00 -16.92 16.44
N PRO A 129 -28.86 -16.90 17.14
CA PRO A 129 -28.12 -15.67 17.43
C PRO A 129 -27.82 -14.90 16.14
N SER A 130 -27.91 -13.58 16.20
CA SER A 130 -27.68 -12.75 15.01
C SER A 130 -26.18 -12.68 14.69
N PRO A 131 -25.74 -13.05 13.47
CA PRO A 131 -24.33 -12.94 13.07
C PRO A 131 -23.82 -11.50 13.05
N LEU A 132 -24.72 -10.51 12.95
CA LEU A 132 -24.38 -9.09 12.95
C LEU A 132 -23.92 -8.60 14.32
N LEU A 133 -24.33 -9.30 15.39
CA LEU A 133 -23.94 -8.98 16.77
C LEU A 133 -22.64 -9.69 17.18
N CYS A 134 -22.21 -10.69 16.41
CA CYS A 134 -21.01 -11.47 16.66
C CYS A 134 -19.78 -10.81 16.03
N SER A 135 -18.75 -10.54 16.83
CA SER A 135 -17.49 -10.00 16.31
C SER A 135 -16.27 -10.56 17.06
N VAL A 136 -15.13 -10.59 16.36
CA VAL A 136 -13.83 -10.98 16.91
C VAL A 136 -12.86 -9.83 16.67
N GLU A 137 -12.37 -9.26 17.74
CA GLU A 137 -11.33 -8.24 17.72
C GLU A 137 -9.96 -8.89 17.85
N PHE A 138 -8.96 -8.38 17.16
CA PHE A 138 -7.59 -8.87 17.22
C PHE A 138 -6.61 -7.79 16.78
N THR A 139 -5.34 -7.99 17.13
CA THR A 139 -4.22 -7.18 16.64
C THR A 139 -3.33 -8.04 15.76
N ASP A 140 -3.02 -7.56 14.57
CA ASP A 140 -2.09 -8.21 13.65
C ASP A 140 -0.63 -7.94 14.04
N THR A 141 0.32 -8.53 13.32
CA THR A 141 1.74 -8.36 13.60
C THR A 141 2.29 -6.97 13.26
N SER A 142 1.55 -6.19 12.46
CA SER A 142 1.88 -4.78 12.22
C SER A 142 1.47 -3.88 13.39
N GLY A 143 0.77 -4.42 14.38
CA GLY A 143 0.21 -3.69 15.51
C GLY A 143 -1.14 -3.04 15.21
N SER A 144 -1.71 -3.28 14.02
CA SER A 144 -3.01 -2.74 13.63
C SER A 144 -4.12 -3.55 14.29
N ARG A 145 -5.13 -2.87 14.85
CA ARG A 145 -6.28 -3.51 15.48
C ARG A 145 -7.43 -3.61 14.49
N TRP A 146 -8.03 -4.80 14.45
CA TRP A 146 -9.05 -5.20 13.51
C TRP A 146 -10.22 -5.83 14.25
N ARG A 147 -11.40 -5.73 13.63
CA ARG A 147 -12.61 -6.42 14.05
C ARG A 147 -13.16 -7.21 12.86
N ARG A 148 -13.33 -8.52 13.03
CA ARG A 148 -13.96 -9.42 12.06
C ARG A 148 -15.37 -9.74 12.52
N LEU A 149 -16.36 -9.41 11.70
CA LEU A 149 -17.76 -9.78 11.96
C LEU A 149 -18.01 -11.24 11.56
N ALA A 150 -18.98 -11.91 12.18
CA ALA A 150 -19.37 -13.26 11.76
C ALA A 150 -20.01 -13.30 10.36
N THR A 151 -20.41 -12.13 9.82
CA THR A 151 -20.77 -11.96 8.40
C THR A 151 -19.57 -12.01 7.45
N GLY A 152 -18.35 -12.07 7.99
CA GLY A 152 -17.12 -12.13 7.24
C GLY A 152 -16.48 -10.78 6.93
N GLN A 153 -17.12 -9.66 7.24
CA GLN A 153 -16.57 -8.32 7.00
C GLN A 153 -15.45 -7.95 8.00
N LEU A 154 -14.54 -7.08 7.58
CA LEU A 154 -13.44 -6.55 8.40
C LEU A 154 -13.62 -5.06 8.67
N GLN A 155 -13.30 -4.62 9.88
CA GLN A 155 -13.27 -3.22 10.27
C GLN A 155 -11.90 -2.88 10.87
N PRO A 156 -11.12 -1.97 10.26
CA PRO A 156 -9.93 -1.45 10.90
C PRO A 156 -10.31 -0.48 12.02
N GLN A 157 -9.54 -0.51 13.10
CA GLN A 157 -9.58 0.54 14.11
C GLN A 157 -8.69 1.70 13.67
N ALA A 158 -9.19 2.92 13.78
CA ALA A 158 -8.36 4.11 13.72
C ALA A 158 -8.48 4.89 15.02
N ALA A 159 -7.39 5.58 15.36
CA ALA A 159 -7.44 6.64 16.35
C ALA A 159 -7.82 7.93 15.63
N ASP A 160 -8.86 8.60 16.12
CA ASP A 160 -9.09 9.99 15.73
C ASP A 160 -8.04 10.90 16.35
N GLY A 161 -7.94 12.14 15.83
CA GLY A 161 -7.02 13.16 16.35
C GLY A 161 -7.22 13.48 17.84
N ASP A 162 -8.40 13.17 18.39
CA ASP A 162 -8.76 13.34 19.80
C ASP A 162 -8.42 12.11 20.69
N GLY A 163 -7.85 11.05 20.10
CA GLY A 163 -7.44 9.84 20.81
C GLY A 163 -8.57 8.85 21.08
N GLU A 164 -9.82 9.17 20.70
CA GLU A 164 -10.90 8.20 20.68
C GLU A 164 -10.71 7.20 19.54
N ALA A 165 -10.78 5.91 19.86
CA ALA A 165 -10.60 4.85 18.89
C ALA A 165 -11.97 4.44 18.34
N HIS A 166 -12.19 4.64 17.04
CA HIS A 166 -13.40 4.23 16.35
C HIS A 166 -13.12 3.13 15.33
N TRP A 167 -14.17 2.39 15.02
CA TRP A 167 -14.15 1.37 13.98
C TRP A 167 -14.60 2.00 12.67
N HIS A 168 -13.78 1.87 11.64
CA HIS A 168 -14.15 2.30 10.31
C HIS A 168 -15.29 1.45 9.71
N ALA A 169 -15.82 1.93 8.59
CA ALA A 169 -16.81 1.21 7.81
C ALA A 169 -16.34 -0.23 7.46
N PRO A 170 -17.26 -1.21 7.47
CA PRO A 170 -16.94 -2.58 7.07
C PRO A 170 -16.39 -2.67 5.65
N VAL A 171 -15.26 -3.36 5.52
CA VAL A 171 -14.58 -3.67 4.27
C VAL A 171 -14.76 -5.16 3.97
N ALA A 172 -15.02 -5.50 2.71
CA ALA A 172 -15.09 -6.89 2.28
C ALA A 172 -13.71 -7.56 2.43
N PRO A 173 -13.64 -8.78 2.99
CA PRO A 173 -12.38 -9.50 3.10
C PRO A 173 -11.88 -9.88 1.70
N ILE A 174 -10.56 -9.89 1.52
CA ILE A 174 -9.96 -10.33 0.26
C ILE A 174 -9.95 -11.86 0.18
N VAL A 175 -9.74 -12.53 1.32
CA VAL A 175 -9.83 -13.99 1.44
C VAL A 175 -11.26 -14.37 1.81
N GLY A 176 -11.91 -15.12 0.91
CA GLY A 176 -13.30 -15.58 1.09
C GLY A 176 -13.46 -16.53 2.29
N PRO A 177 -14.69 -16.73 2.78
CA PRO A 177 -14.96 -17.62 3.89
C PRO A 177 -14.51 -19.07 3.59
N LEU A 178 -13.94 -19.73 4.61
CA LEU A 178 -13.60 -21.14 4.54
C LEU A 178 -14.89 -21.98 4.55
N PRO A 179 -15.02 -23.04 3.73
CA PRO A 179 -16.16 -23.95 3.81
C PRO A 179 -16.14 -24.75 5.13
N PRO A 180 -17.27 -24.88 5.85
CA PRO A 180 -17.35 -25.72 7.05
C PRO A 180 -17.43 -27.23 6.70
N PRO A 181 -16.84 -28.17 7.47
CA PRO A 181 -15.81 -28.04 8.50
C PRO A 181 -14.46 -28.65 8.04
N LEU A 182 -13.38 -27.86 8.01
CA LEU A 182 -12.01 -28.33 7.70
C LEU A 182 -11.25 -28.93 8.90
N VAL A 183 -11.90 -29.09 10.06
CA VAL A 183 -11.25 -29.51 11.33
C VAL A 183 -10.79 -30.98 11.33
N ARG A 184 -10.90 -31.74 10.23
CA ARG A 184 -10.50 -33.16 10.22
C ARG A 184 -9.17 -33.52 9.55
N GLU A 185 -8.55 -32.66 8.75
CA GLU A 185 -7.32 -33.05 8.03
C GLU A 185 -6.33 -31.90 7.85
N MET A 186 -5.62 -31.51 8.91
CA MET A 186 -4.37 -30.75 8.76
C MET A 186 -3.19 -31.66 9.13
N ARG A 187 -2.77 -32.46 8.14
CA ARG A 187 -1.53 -33.24 8.18
C ARG A 187 -0.39 -32.32 7.68
N PRO A 188 0.74 -32.19 8.41
CA PRO A 188 1.84 -31.33 7.99
C PRO A 188 2.68 -32.07 6.94
N GLY A 189 2.80 -31.55 5.72
CA GLY A 189 3.71 -32.15 4.75
C GLY A 189 3.56 -31.62 3.33
N GLY A 190 4.34 -30.61 2.98
CA GLY A 190 4.54 -30.21 1.59
C GLY A 190 5.44 -28.97 1.49
N PRO A 191 6.70 -29.10 1.02
CA PRO A 191 7.55 -27.94 0.79
C PRO A 191 7.02 -27.10 -0.40
N PRO A 192 7.16 -25.77 -0.38
CA PRO A 192 6.69 -24.93 -1.49
C PRO A 192 7.54 -25.14 -2.74
N ALA A 193 6.85 -25.30 -3.86
CA ALA A 193 7.41 -25.41 -5.19
C ALA A 193 8.17 -24.14 -5.59
N GLN A 194 9.38 -24.33 -6.10
CA GLN A 194 10.18 -23.33 -6.80
C GLN A 194 9.42 -22.80 -8.04
N GLY A 195 9.22 -21.49 -8.12
CA GLY A 195 8.58 -20.82 -9.24
C GLY A 195 9.38 -19.59 -9.68
N SER A 196 10.23 -19.79 -10.69
CA SER A 196 10.62 -18.85 -11.77
C SER A 196 10.87 -17.37 -11.44
N ALA A 197 12.13 -16.95 -11.57
CA ALA A 197 12.55 -15.55 -11.67
C ALA A 197 11.97 -14.85 -12.92
N PRO A 198 11.58 -13.56 -12.83
CA PRO A 198 11.17 -12.77 -14.00
C PRO A 198 12.36 -12.33 -14.87
N PRO A 199 12.16 -12.13 -16.20
CA PRO A 199 13.22 -11.88 -17.16
C PRO A 199 13.85 -10.49 -17.03
N VAL A 200 15.19 -10.46 -17.14
CA VAL A 200 16.05 -9.29 -17.18
C VAL A 200 15.67 -8.36 -18.35
N ALA A 201 15.33 -7.11 -18.03
CA ALA A 201 15.04 -6.07 -19.01
C ALA A 201 16.32 -5.59 -19.72
N ARG A 202 16.25 -5.51 -21.06
CA ARG A 202 17.32 -4.98 -21.93
C ARG A 202 17.56 -3.47 -21.71
N PRO A 203 18.80 -2.98 -21.91
CA PRO A 203 19.11 -1.56 -21.78
C PRO A 203 18.54 -0.71 -22.94
N PRO A 204 18.18 0.56 -22.71
CA PRO A 204 17.68 1.44 -23.75
C PRO A 204 18.79 1.93 -24.70
N ARG A 205 18.44 1.99 -26.00
CA ARG A 205 19.25 2.59 -27.06
C ARG A 205 19.42 4.12 -26.86
N PRO A 206 20.56 4.71 -27.27
CA PRO A 206 20.86 6.11 -27.03
C PRO A 206 20.01 7.08 -27.87
N LEU A 207 19.62 8.18 -27.22
CA LEU A 207 18.83 9.27 -27.77
C LEU A 207 19.60 10.09 -28.82
N SER A 208 18.85 10.48 -29.86
CA SER A 208 19.29 11.19 -31.06
C SER A 208 19.88 12.59 -30.78
N LYS A 209 21.06 12.85 -31.35
CA LYS A 209 21.67 14.17 -31.52
C LYS A 209 20.79 15.08 -32.39
N ARG A 210 19.92 15.91 -31.81
CA ARG A 210 19.17 16.93 -32.57
C ARG A 210 19.14 18.34 -31.98
N ALA A 211 19.82 18.60 -30.86
CA ALA A 211 19.89 19.93 -30.25
C ALA A 211 21.17 20.73 -30.58
N TYR A 212 22.13 20.16 -31.31
CA TYR A 212 23.44 20.81 -31.53
C TYR A 212 23.45 21.84 -32.69
N ARG A 213 22.49 21.76 -33.63
CA ARG A 213 22.46 22.63 -34.82
C ARG A 213 21.98 24.07 -34.56
N PRO A 214 20.96 24.36 -33.73
CA PRO A 214 20.53 25.75 -33.53
C PRO A 214 21.48 26.56 -32.64
N ALA A 215 22.19 25.91 -31.70
CA ALA A 215 23.15 26.59 -30.83
C ALA A 215 24.40 27.08 -31.57
N VAL A 216 24.92 26.26 -32.50
CA VAL A 216 26.07 26.64 -33.34
C VAL A 216 25.72 27.77 -34.29
N ALA A 217 24.50 27.77 -34.87
CA ALA A 217 24.05 28.84 -35.75
C ALA A 217 23.94 30.20 -35.01
N ALA A 218 23.45 30.21 -33.77
CA ALA A 218 23.36 31.44 -32.98
C ALA A 218 24.74 32.03 -32.67
N VAL A 219 25.74 31.18 -32.33
CA VAL A 219 27.11 31.64 -32.09
C VAL A 219 27.73 32.22 -33.36
N ILE A 220 27.54 31.57 -34.52
CA ILE A 220 28.05 32.07 -35.80
C ILE A 220 27.44 33.45 -36.13
N VAL A 221 26.14 33.63 -35.94
CA VAL A 221 25.47 34.93 -36.20
C VAL A 221 26.03 36.03 -35.31
N VAL A 222 26.28 35.75 -34.02
CA VAL A 222 26.86 36.72 -33.08
C VAL A 222 28.30 37.09 -33.49
N VAL A 223 29.10 36.11 -33.90
CA VAL A 223 30.49 36.35 -34.36
C VAL A 223 30.50 37.17 -35.64
N VAL A 224 29.65 36.84 -36.62
CA VAL A 224 29.55 37.58 -37.89
C VAL A 224 29.08 39.02 -37.66
N ALA A 225 28.09 39.23 -36.79
CA ALA A 225 27.63 40.58 -36.44
C ALA A 225 28.72 41.41 -35.75
N ALA A 226 29.48 40.79 -34.85
CA ALA A 226 30.60 41.46 -34.16
C ALA A 226 31.72 41.85 -35.14
N VAL A 227 32.10 40.95 -36.06
CA VAL A 227 33.12 41.24 -37.10
C VAL A 227 32.64 42.33 -38.06
N TYR A 228 31.37 42.29 -38.49
CA TYR A 228 30.79 43.33 -39.35
C TYR A 228 30.82 44.71 -38.69
N LEU A 229 30.45 44.80 -37.42
CA LEU A 229 30.52 46.06 -36.67
C LEU A 229 31.96 46.55 -36.52
N LEU A 230 32.91 45.65 -36.30
CA LEU A 230 34.32 46.00 -36.16
C LEU A 230 34.90 46.55 -37.48
N VAL A 231 34.59 45.93 -38.61
CA VAL A 231 35.00 46.43 -39.95
C VAL A 231 34.36 47.78 -40.26
N ARG A 232 33.07 47.95 -39.93
CA ARG A 232 32.31 49.17 -40.23
C ARG A 232 32.70 50.39 -39.39
N TYR A 233 33.25 50.17 -38.20
CA TYR A 233 33.62 51.26 -37.28
C TYR A 233 35.13 51.53 -37.21
N VAL A 234 35.97 50.66 -37.78
CA VAL A 234 37.44 50.79 -37.78
C VAL A 234 38.01 51.11 -39.16
N GLY A 235 37.27 50.89 -40.24
CA GLY A 235 37.60 51.38 -41.60
C GLY A 235 36.95 52.72 -41.90
#